data_AF-A0A1A9R7D4-F1
#
_entry.id   AF-A0A1A9R7D4-F1
#
_cell.length_a   1.000
_cell.length_b   1.000
_cell.length_c   1.000
_cell.angle_alpha   90.00
_cell.angle_beta   90.00
_cell.angle_gamma   90.00
#
_symmetry.space_group_name_H-M   'P 1'
#
loop_
_entity.id
_entity.type
_entity.pdbx_description
1 polymer ?
#
loop_
_entity_poly.entity_id
_entity_poly.type
_entity_poly.pdbx_seq_one_letter_code
_entity_poly.pdbx_strand_id
1 'polypeptide(L)'
;MSNVIIKALEERLRQINEEGFSAAHDDCYTQGQLAAAAACYACFAEDVLQGGKSALDGQPPAFWPWDDAWFKPSRDPKRNIEKAMALLSAQYDAIERAETAAIEATTTPDILWSTNDEMFNHDDLQELIEERQLQAGDTVYFGTKRHAKATDFTTNIDELVIEGMQVQAEDDAGEVAEDYPSASEPQIQVLQTLIEAWATTYCAPVFYQVLNTQPYTLTASDIREVCQ
;
A
#
# COMPACT_ATOMS: atom_id res chain seq x y z
N MET A 1 0.44 -11.20 -20.01
CA MET A 1 0.94 -10.01 -19.29
C MET A 1 2.44 -9.90 -19.53
N SER A 2 2.96 -8.70 -19.78
CA SER A 2 4.38 -8.51 -20.15
C SER A 2 5.26 -8.61 -18.89
N ASN A 3 6.37 -9.36 -18.99
CA ASN A 3 7.41 -9.49 -17.95
C ASN A 3 7.96 -8.12 -17.48
N VAL A 4 7.73 -7.05 -18.25
CA VAL A 4 8.16 -5.68 -17.92
C VAL A 4 7.61 -5.16 -16.60
N ILE A 5 6.37 -5.49 -16.21
CA ILE A 5 5.78 -5.03 -14.94
C ILE A 5 6.55 -5.63 -13.77
N ILE A 6 6.89 -6.93 -13.87
CA ILE A 6 7.72 -7.62 -12.89
C ILE A 6 9.11 -6.97 -12.82
N LYS A 7 9.72 -6.63 -13.96
CA LYS A 7 11.03 -5.96 -13.98
C LYS A 7 11.03 -4.56 -13.36
N ALA A 8 9.97 -3.79 -13.56
CA ALA A 8 9.82 -2.50 -12.90
C ALA A 8 9.67 -2.66 -11.37
N LEU A 9 8.90 -3.66 -10.92
CA LEU A 9 8.74 -3.98 -9.51
C LEU A 9 10.04 -4.49 -8.87
N GLU A 10 10.76 -5.41 -9.54
CA GLU A 10 12.09 -5.85 -9.11
C GLU A 10 13.05 -4.66 -8.94
N GLU A 11 13.06 -3.72 -9.90
CA GLU A 11 13.90 -2.52 -9.77
C GLU A 11 13.46 -1.61 -8.62
N ARG A 12 12.15 -1.48 -8.39
CA ARG A 12 11.63 -0.70 -7.26
C ARG A 12 12.02 -1.33 -5.92
N LEU A 13 11.88 -2.64 -5.78
CA LEU A 13 12.31 -3.37 -4.58
C LEU A 13 13.82 -3.28 -4.38
N ARG A 14 14.61 -3.33 -5.46
CA ARG A 14 16.06 -3.13 -5.38
C ARG A 14 16.42 -1.73 -4.86
N GLN A 15 15.78 -0.67 -5.35
CA GLN A 15 15.98 0.70 -4.86
C GLN A 15 15.66 0.83 -3.36
N ILE A 16 14.60 0.16 -2.89
CA ILE A 16 14.22 0.14 -1.48
C ILE A 16 15.25 -0.64 -0.65
N ASN A 17 15.53 -1.89 -1.04
CA ASN A 17 16.28 -2.84 -0.23
C ASN A 17 17.80 -2.59 -0.26
N GLU A 18 18.35 -2.20 -1.40
CA GLU A 18 19.79 -1.97 -1.56
C GLU A 18 20.18 -0.51 -1.36
N GLU A 19 19.35 0.44 -1.81
CA GLU A 19 19.68 1.87 -1.79
C GLU A 19 18.99 2.63 -0.64
N GLY A 20 18.04 1.99 0.06
CA GLY A 20 17.33 2.60 1.19
C GLY A 20 16.28 3.64 0.79
N PHE A 21 15.87 3.67 -0.48
CA PHE A 21 14.87 4.62 -1.01
C PHE A 21 13.45 4.21 -0.63
N SER A 22 13.19 4.26 0.68
CA SER A 22 11.90 3.94 1.30
C SER A 22 10.78 4.88 0.85
N ALA A 23 9.52 4.48 1.09
CA ALA A 23 8.36 5.34 0.87
C ALA A 23 8.49 6.72 1.56
N ALA A 24 9.00 6.75 2.81
CA ALA A 24 9.22 7.99 3.55
C ALA A 24 10.32 8.88 2.93
N HIS A 25 11.35 8.28 2.30
CA HIS A 25 12.34 9.03 1.54
C HIS A 25 11.70 9.66 0.29
N ASP A 26 10.83 8.91 -0.39
CA ASP A 26 10.16 9.40 -1.60
C ASP A 26 9.18 10.53 -1.31
N ASP A 27 8.52 10.49 -0.16
CA ASP A 27 7.59 11.52 0.32
C ASP A 27 8.27 12.89 0.53
N CYS A 28 9.60 12.93 0.61
CA CYS A 28 10.38 14.18 0.66
C CYS A 28 10.48 14.89 -0.71
N TYR A 29 10.11 14.23 -1.82
CA TYR A 29 10.16 14.78 -3.18
C TYR A 29 8.77 15.20 -3.69
N THR A 30 8.31 16.37 -3.22
CA THR A 30 6.95 16.86 -3.44
C THR A 30 6.74 17.69 -4.72
N GLN A 31 7.81 17.95 -5.49
CA GLN A 31 7.79 18.83 -6.67
C GLN A 31 8.00 18.06 -7.98
N GLY A 32 7.69 16.76 -7.99
CA GLY A 32 7.82 15.92 -9.18
C GLY A 32 9.25 15.47 -9.49
N GLN A 33 10.18 15.54 -8.52
CA GLN A 33 11.58 15.17 -8.77
C GLN A 33 11.72 13.70 -9.19
N LEU A 34 10.96 12.78 -8.60
CA LEU A 34 11.00 11.36 -8.99
C LEU A 34 10.54 11.18 -10.45
N ALA A 35 9.48 11.90 -10.87
CA ALA A 35 9.05 11.91 -12.27
C ALA A 35 10.09 12.55 -13.22
N ALA A 36 10.76 13.63 -12.81
CA ALA A 36 11.83 14.24 -13.59
C ALA A 36 13.03 13.29 -13.79
N ALA A 37 13.43 12.59 -12.72
CA ALA A 37 14.45 11.55 -12.78
C ALA A 37 14.04 10.39 -13.69
N ALA A 38 12.77 9.96 -13.63
CA ALA A 38 12.24 8.94 -14.52
C ALA A 38 12.30 9.36 -15.99
N ALA A 39 11.91 10.60 -16.30
CA ALA A 39 11.98 11.15 -17.64
C ALA A 39 13.42 11.16 -18.18
N CYS A 40 14.42 11.45 -17.33
CA CYS A 40 15.83 11.37 -17.73
C CYS A 40 16.22 9.96 -18.20
N TYR A 41 15.84 8.92 -17.43
CA TYR A 41 16.11 7.54 -17.84
C TYR A 41 15.33 7.14 -19.10
N ALA A 42 14.08 7.59 -19.26
CA ALA A 42 13.31 7.35 -20.47
C ALA A 42 13.95 7.98 -21.72
N CYS A 43 14.43 9.23 -21.63
CA CYS A 43 15.19 9.89 -22.70
C CYS A 43 16.46 9.11 -23.06
N PHE A 44 17.16 8.55 -22.08
CA PHE A 44 18.36 7.75 -22.33
C PHE A 44 18.04 6.40 -22.99
N ALA A 45 16.93 5.76 -22.62
CA ALA A 45 16.47 4.57 -23.32
C ALA A 45 16.19 4.86 -24.80
N GLU A 46 15.55 6.00 -25.07
CA GLU A 46 15.21 6.48 -26.40
C GLU A 46 16.45 6.81 -27.23
N ASP A 47 17.40 7.59 -26.69
CA ASP A 47 18.68 7.92 -27.35
C ASP A 47 19.45 6.66 -27.74
N VAL A 48 19.57 5.69 -26.82
CA VAL A 48 20.26 4.42 -27.08
C VAL A 48 19.58 3.63 -28.20
N LEU A 49 18.24 3.60 -28.25
CA LEU A 49 17.48 2.94 -29.32
C LEU A 49 17.68 3.62 -30.68
N GLN A 50 17.93 4.93 -30.70
CA GLN A 50 18.27 5.68 -31.92
C GLN A 50 19.75 5.52 -32.34
N GLY A 51 20.54 4.72 -31.63
CA GLY A 51 21.98 4.57 -31.88
C GLY A 51 22.83 5.70 -31.30
N GLY A 52 22.24 6.52 -30.42
CA GLY A 52 22.92 7.51 -29.61
C GLY A 52 23.89 6.88 -28.62
N LYS A 53 24.75 7.73 -28.05
CA LYS A 53 25.84 7.33 -27.16
C LYS A 53 25.83 8.09 -25.84
N SER A 54 24.73 8.78 -25.51
CA SER A 54 24.65 9.62 -24.31
C SER A 54 24.89 8.80 -23.04
N ALA A 55 24.45 7.53 -23.02
CA ALA A 55 24.74 6.58 -21.94
C ALA A 55 26.24 6.30 -21.73
N LEU A 56 27.11 6.58 -22.70
CA LEU A 56 28.56 6.46 -22.58
C LEU A 56 29.19 7.65 -21.85
N ASP A 57 28.60 8.83 -22.03
CA ASP A 57 29.09 10.08 -21.47
C ASP A 57 28.74 10.17 -19.97
N GLY A 58 27.70 9.45 -19.54
CA GLY A 58 27.29 9.34 -18.14
C GLY A 58 26.73 10.65 -17.56
N GLN A 59 26.60 11.70 -18.37
CA GLN A 59 26.10 13.00 -17.96
C GLN A 59 24.57 13.02 -17.96
N PRO A 60 23.92 13.45 -16.87
CA PRO A 60 22.47 13.57 -16.86
C PRO A 60 21.96 14.66 -17.81
N PRO A 61 20.69 14.57 -18.26
CA PRO A 61 19.99 15.71 -18.84
C PRO A 61 19.93 16.89 -17.85
N ALA A 62 19.81 18.12 -18.38
CA ALA A 62 19.79 19.34 -17.58
C ALA A 62 18.66 19.43 -16.54
N PHE A 63 17.63 18.60 -16.66
CA PHE A 63 16.49 18.53 -15.74
C PHE A 63 16.57 17.37 -14.76
N TRP A 64 17.72 16.67 -14.67
CA TRP A 64 17.98 15.73 -13.60
C TRP A 64 17.95 16.46 -12.25
N PRO A 65 17.20 15.95 -11.26
CA PRO A 65 16.89 16.72 -10.06
C PRO A 65 17.94 16.62 -8.94
N TRP A 66 18.97 15.77 -9.11
CA TRP A 66 19.95 15.46 -8.07
C TRP A 66 21.38 15.66 -8.57
N ASP A 67 22.37 15.40 -7.71
CA ASP A 67 23.77 15.45 -8.10
C ASP A 67 24.09 14.43 -9.21
N ASP A 68 24.95 14.82 -10.14
CA ASP A 68 25.33 14.03 -11.31
C ASP A 68 25.90 12.66 -10.94
N ALA A 69 26.56 12.53 -9.77
CA ALA A 69 27.12 11.27 -9.29
C ALA A 69 26.05 10.19 -9.05
N TRP A 70 24.79 10.58 -8.87
CA TRP A 70 23.66 9.66 -8.70
C TRP A 70 23.03 9.23 -10.01
N PHE A 71 23.38 9.87 -11.13
CA PHE A 71 22.89 9.47 -12.43
C PHE A 71 23.68 8.26 -12.94
N LYS A 72 22.99 7.12 -13.08
CA LYS A 72 23.61 5.84 -13.45
C LYS A 72 22.94 5.28 -14.72
N PRO A 73 23.13 5.89 -15.90
CA PRO A 73 22.51 5.42 -17.13
C PRO A 73 23.07 4.07 -17.56
N SER A 74 22.26 3.30 -18.31
CA SER A 74 22.67 2.02 -18.90
C SER A 74 22.77 2.11 -20.42
N ARG A 75 23.65 1.31 -21.01
CA ARG A 75 23.65 1.06 -22.47
C ARG A 75 22.56 0.09 -22.91
N ASP A 76 21.94 -0.63 -21.96
CA ASP A 76 20.74 -1.42 -22.23
C ASP A 76 19.51 -0.53 -22.06
N PRO A 77 18.73 -0.26 -23.13
CA PRO A 77 17.55 0.59 -23.04
C PRO A 77 16.48 -0.02 -22.13
N LYS A 78 16.40 -1.35 -22.00
CA LYS A 78 15.43 -2.00 -21.08
C LYS A 78 15.71 -1.62 -19.65
N ARG A 79 16.99 -1.64 -19.25
CA ARG A 79 17.41 -1.27 -17.89
C ARG A 79 17.08 0.19 -17.54
N ASN A 80 17.17 1.10 -18.51
CA ASN A 80 16.74 2.48 -18.31
C ASN A 80 15.21 2.60 -18.18
N ILE A 81 14.45 1.84 -18.98
CA ILE A 81 12.98 1.78 -18.88
C ILE A 81 12.55 1.23 -17.51
N GLU A 82 13.19 0.18 -17.00
CA GLU A 82 12.92 -0.38 -15.67
C GLU A 82 13.08 0.68 -14.57
N LYS A 83 14.19 1.44 -14.61
CA LYS A 83 14.44 2.55 -13.67
C LYS A 83 13.40 3.66 -13.79
N ALA A 84 13.05 4.03 -15.02
CA ALA A 84 12.04 5.05 -15.27
C ALA A 84 10.68 4.63 -14.72
N MET A 85 10.26 3.38 -14.96
CA MET A 85 8.99 2.85 -14.45
C MET A 85 8.99 2.76 -12.92
N ALA A 86 10.08 2.29 -12.30
CA ALA A 86 10.21 2.23 -10.85
C ALA A 86 10.10 3.63 -10.20
N LEU A 87 10.75 4.64 -10.78
CA LEU A 87 10.69 6.02 -10.29
C LEU A 87 9.31 6.66 -10.49
N LEU A 88 8.63 6.37 -11.61
CA LEU A 88 7.24 6.81 -11.82
C LEU A 88 6.28 6.15 -10.82
N SER A 89 6.46 4.86 -10.53
CA SER A 89 5.69 4.17 -9.50
C SER A 89 5.91 4.84 -8.14
N ALA A 90 7.16 5.11 -7.76
CA ALA A 90 7.47 5.80 -6.50
C ALA A 90 6.82 7.18 -6.41
N GLN A 91 6.85 7.96 -7.50
CA GLN A 91 6.19 9.27 -7.56
C GLN A 91 4.67 9.15 -7.40
N TYR A 92 4.05 8.18 -8.08
CA TYR A 92 2.62 7.94 -8.00
C TYR A 92 2.20 7.58 -6.58
N ASP A 93 2.91 6.63 -5.96
CA ASP A 93 2.62 6.20 -4.59
C ASP A 93 2.79 7.35 -3.59
N ALA A 94 3.76 8.25 -3.79
CA ALA A 94 3.96 9.42 -2.94
C ALA A 94 2.80 10.43 -3.06
N ILE A 95 2.22 10.59 -4.26
CA ILE A 95 1.03 11.44 -4.48
C ILE A 95 -0.17 10.84 -3.76
N GLU A 96 -0.45 9.55 -3.96
CA GLU A 96 -1.59 8.86 -3.32
C GLU A 96 -1.48 8.90 -1.78
N ARG A 97 -0.28 8.71 -1.23
CA ARG A 97 -0.04 8.84 0.21
C ARG A 97 -0.29 10.26 0.72
N ALA A 98 0.18 11.28 0.00
CA ALA A 98 -0.06 12.67 0.37
C ALA A 98 -1.55 13.02 0.34
N GLU A 99 -2.29 12.55 -0.66
CA GLU A 99 -3.75 12.72 -0.75
C GLU A 99 -4.48 12.01 0.40
N THR A 100 -4.10 10.76 0.69
CA THR A 100 -4.65 9.98 1.81
C THR A 100 -4.39 10.66 3.15
N ALA A 101 -3.16 11.10 3.41
CA ALA A 101 -2.80 11.80 4.64
C ALA A 101 -3.58 13.12 4.81
N ALA A 102 -3.85 13.85 3.73
CA ALA A 102 -4.67 15.05 3.77
C ALA A 102 -6.14 14.75 4.12
N ILE A 103 -6.70 13.65 3.63
CA ILE A 103 -8.06 13.19 3.99
C ILE A 103 -8.10 12.79 5.46
N GLU A 104 -7.15 11.98 5.92
CA GLU A 104 -7.09 11.51 7.31
C GLU A 104 -6.94 12.68 8.30
N ALA A 105 -6.16 13.71 7.96
CA ALA A 105 -5.97 14.89 8.81
C ALA A 105 -7.24 15.74 9.03
N THR A 106 -8.25 15.59 8.16
CA THR A 106 -9.52 16.34 8.24
C THR A 106 -10.70 15.52 8.77
N THR A 107 -10.50 14.22 8.98
CA THR A 107 -11.58 13.28 9.32
C THR A 107 -11.70 13.14 10.84
N THR A 108 -12.91 13.31 11.38
CA THR A 108 -13.20 12.99 12.79
C THR A 108 -13.26 11.47 12.99
N PRO A 109 -12.83 10.94 14.15
CA PRO A 109 -12.92 9.51 14.42
C PRO A 109 -14.37 9.02 14.28
N ASP A 110 -14.58 7.98 13.50
CA ASP A 110 -15.87 7.31 13.37
C ASP A 110 -16.10 6.48 14.65
N ILE A 111 -17.02 6.94 15.50
CA ILE A 111 -17.34 6.31 16.80
C ILE A 111 -18.64 5.52 16.64
N LEU A 112 -18.64 4.29 17.15
CA LEU A 112 -19.85 3.48 17.25
C LEU A 112 -20.21 3.23 18.72
N TRP A 113 -21.50 3.13 18.98
CA TRP A 113 -22.11 2.90 20.27
C TRP A 113 -22.79 1.52 20.34
N SER A 114 -22.81 0.97 21.55
CA SER A 114 -23.41 -0.32 21.89
C SER A 114 -24.01 -0.29 23.30
N THR A 115 -25.04 -1.10 23.54
CA THR A 115 -25.60 -1.30 24.90
C THR A 115 -24.99 -2.48 25.64
N ASN A 116 -24.30 -3.39 24.93
CA ASN A 116 -23.90 -4.69 25.48
C ASN A 116 -22.43 -5.06 25.23
N ASP A 117 -21.62 -4.15 24.67
CA ASP A 117 -20.21 -4.38 24.36
C ASP A 117 -19.97 -5.48 23.29
N GLU A 118 -21.01 -5.90 22.57
CA GLU A 118 -20.92 -6.95 21.56
C GLU A 118 -21.34 -6.43 20.18
N MET A 119 -22.49 -5.76 20.11
CA MET A 119 -23.04 -5.25 18.85
C MET A 119 -22.94 -3.73 18.80
N PHE A 120 -21.98 -3.23 18.02
CA PHE A 120 -21.75 -1.82 17.78
C PHE A 120 -22.39 -1.42 16.44
N ASN A 121 -23.60 -0.85 16.52
CA ASN A 121 -24.45 -0.64 15.34
C ASN A 121 -25.09 0.76 15.29
N HIS A 122 -24.70 1.67 16.19
CA HIS A 122 -25.18 3.05 16.22
C HIS A 122 -23.99 4.00 16.07
N ASP A 123 -24.02 4.91 15.10
CA ASP A 123 -23.00 5.96 14.92
C ASP A 123 -23.32 7.24 15.72
N ASP A 124 -24.53 7.32 16.26
CA ASP A 124 -24.98 8.40 17.12
C ASP A 124 -25.47 7.91 18.49
N LEU A 125 -25.07 8.63 19.54
CA LEU A 125 -25.47 8.30 20.92
C LEU A 125 -26.96 8.58 21.16
N GLN A 126 -27.51 9.66 20.60
CA GLN A 126 -28.89 10.07 20.83
C GLN A 126 -29.85 9.07 20.20
N GLU A 127 -29.55 8.60 18.98
CA GLU A 127 -30.31 7.53 18.33
C GLU A 127 -30.33 6.25 19.18
N LEU A 128 -29.18 5.84 19.73
CA LEU A 128 -29.12 4.68 20.62
C LEU A 128 -30.01 4.84 21.87
N ILE A 129 -29.97 6.02 22.50
CA ILE A 129 -30.77 6.33 23.68
C ILE A 129 -32.27 6.26 23.36
N GLU A 130 -32.69 6.86 22.25
CA GLU A 130 -34.08 6.87 21.80
C GLU A 130 -34.60 5.47 21.51
N GLU A 131 -33.88 4.71 20.68
CA GLU A 131 -34.32 3.39 20.24
C GLU A 131 -34.39 2.37 21.38
N ARG A 132 -33.43 2.45 22.31
CA ARG A 132 -33.34 1.52 23.44
C ARG A 132 -34.04 2.03 24.70
N GLN A 133 -34.64 3.22 24.65
CA GLN A 133 -35.34 3.87 25.76
C GLN A 133 -34.48 3.94 27.03
N LEU A 134 -33.21 4.31 26.86
CA LEU A 134 -32.22 4.34 27.94
C LEU A 134 -32.46 5.50 28.90
N GLN A 135 -31.97 5.35 30.13
CA GLN A 135 -32.12 6.32 31.21
C GLN A 135 -30.77 6.77 31.76
N ALA A 136 -30.79 7.92 32.45
CA ALA A 136 -29.60 8.40 33.15
C ALA A 136 -29.16 7.38 34.21
N GLY A 137 -27.88 7.02 34.19
CA GLY A 137 -27.31 5.97 35.01
C GLY A 137 -27.12 4.62 34.30
N ASP A 138 -27.76 4.40 33.15
CA ASP A 138 -27.49 3.22 32.33
C ASP A 138 -26.07 3.26 31.76
N THR A 139 -25.45 2.09 31.61
CA THR A 139 -24.12 1.97 31.01
C THR A 139 -24.23 1.51 29.57
N VAL A 140 -23.65 2.30 28.68
CA VAL A 140 -23.44 1.98 27.27
C VAL A 140 -21.93 1.85 27.02
N TYR A 141 -21.55 1.48 25.81
CA TYR A 141 -20.17 1.34 25.39
C TYR A 141 -19.97 2.10 24.09
N PHE A 142 -18.79 2.68 23.90
CA PHE A 142 -18.39 3.26 22.63
C PHE A 142 -17.00 2.78 22.24
N GLY A 143 -16.71 2.78 20.95
CA GLY A 143 -15.39 2.47 20.42
C GLY A 143 -15.15 3.11 19.06
N THR A 144 -13.90 3.13 18.65
CA THR A 144 -13.51 3.69 17.35
C THR A 144 -13.64 2.63 16.27
N LYS A 145 -14.40 2.94 15.23
CA LYS A 145 -14.55 2.08 14.06
C LYS A 145 -13.25 2.07 13.26
N ARG A 146 -12.70 0.88 13.06
CA ARG A 146 -11.63 0.61 12.10
C ARG A 146 -12.22 -0.12 10.92
N HIS A 147 -12.30 0.55 9.78
CA HIS A 147 -12.58 -0.13 8.52
C HIS A 147 -11.50 -1.17 8.26
N ALA A 148 -11.91 -2.41 7.95
CA ALA A 148 -10.96 -3.45 7.58
C ALA A 148 -10.25 -3.03 6.29
N LYS A 149 -8.97 -3.37 6.16
CA LYS A 149 -8.23 -3.20 4.91
C LYS A 149 -8.01 -4.57 4.27
N ALA A 150 -7.97 -4.63 2.94
CA ALA A 150 -7.74 -5.89 2.22
C ALA A 150 -6.43 -6.56 2.67
N THR A 151 -5.40 -5.74 2.89
CA THR A 151 -4.07 -6.14 3.36
C THR A 151 -4.06 -6.72 4.77
N ASP A 152 -5.12 -6.53 5.58
CA ASP A 152 -5.24 -7.20 6.89
C ASP A 152 -5.35 -8.74 6.72
N PHE A 153 -5.68 -9.21 5.51
CA PHE A 153 -5.95 -10.61 5.19
C PHE A 153 -5.00 -11.19 4.15
N THR A 154 -3.89 -10.51 3.83
CA THR A 154 -2.88 -10.98 2.86
C THR A 154 -1.60 -11.52 3.49
N THR A 155 -1.58 -11.67 4.82
CA THR A 155 -0.44 -12.21 5.56
C THR A 155 -0.16 -13.67 5.15
N ASN A 156 1.09 -13.95 4.78
CA ASN A 156 1.60 -15.27 4.39
C ASN A 156 0.85 -15.92 3.21
N ILE A 157 0.17 -15.15 2.36
CA ILE A 157 -0.49 -15.72 1.18
C ILE A 157 0.56 -16.18 0.16
N ASP A 158 1.69 -15.48 0.05
CA ASP A 158 2.83 -15.90 -0.74
C ASP A 158 3.32 -17.31 -0.35
N GLU A 159 3.44 -17.61 0.94
CA GLU A 159 3.76 -18.96 1.45
C GLU A 159 2.72 -19.99 0.98
N LEU A 160 1.43 -19.69 1.14
CA LEU A 160 0.34 -20.58 0.71
C LEU A 160 0.34 -20.83 -0.80
N VAL A 161 0.68 -19.83 -1.60
CA VAL A 161 0.81 -19.97 -3.06
C VAL A 161 1.99 -20.87 -3.41
N ILE A 162 3.14 -20.68 -2.76
CA ILE A 162 4.35 -21.49 -2.98
C ILE A 162 4.11 -22.95 -2.57
N GLU A 163 3.54 -23.18 -1.38
CA GLU A 163 3.15 -24.52 -0.91
C GLU A 163 2.15 -25.17 -1.87
N GLY A 164 1.13 -24.43 -2.30
CA GLY A 164 0.15 -24.94 -3.26
C GLY A 164 0.74 -25.29 -4.62
N MET A 165 1.77 -24.57 -5.06
CA MET A 165 2.53 -24.88 -6.28
C MET A 165 3.38 -26.13 -6.12
N GLN A 166 4.03 -26.30 -4.97
CA GLN A 166 4.85 -27.48 -4.66
C GLN A 166 4.00 -28.74 -4.62
N VAL A 167 2.86 -28.72 -3.89
CA VAL A 167 1.93 -29.86 -3.82
C VAL A 167 1.48 -30.30 -5.22
N GLN A 168 1.10 -29.34 -6.08
CA GLN A 168 0.71 -29.65 -7.45
C GLN A 168 1.84 -30.26 -8.29
N ALA A 169 3.08 -29.79 -8.08
CA ALA A 169 4.24 -30.30 -8.80
C ALA A 169 4.65 -31.70 -8.32
N GLU A 170 4.57 -31.97 -7.02
CA GLU A 170 4.78 -33.30 -6.44
C GLU A 170 3.69 -34.29 -6.90
N ASP A 171 2.43 -33.85 -7.00
CA ASP A 171 1.34 -34.68 -7.54
C ASP A 171 1.58 -35.07 -9.02
N ASP A 172 2.21 -34.20 -9.83
CA ASP A 172 2.48 -34.44 -11.26
C ASP A 172 3.80 -35.20 -11.51
N ALA A 173 4.86 -34.85 -10.79
CA ALA A 173 6.23 -35.29 -11.07
C ALA A 173 6.93 -36.00 -9.90
N GLY A 174 6.25 -36.15 -8.75
CA GLY A 174 6.79 -36.81 -7.55
C GLY A 174 8.03 -36.11 -6.99
N GLU A 175 8.95 -36.90 -6.44
CA GLU A 175 10.20 -36.45 -5.82
C GLU A 175 11.09 -35.58 -6.73
N VAL A 176 10.91 -35.63 -8.05
CA VAL A 176 11.68 -34.78 -8.99
C VAL A 176 11.30 -33.30 -8.85
N ALA A 177 10.14 -33.00 -8.25
CA ALA A 177 9.66 -31.65 -8.02
C ALA A 177 10.01 -31.08 -6.62
N GLU A 178 10.83 -31.77 -5.81
CA GLU A 178 11.11 -31.38 -4.41
C GLU A 178 11.62 -29.93 -4.26
N ASP A 179 12.37 -29.44 -5.26
CA ASP A 179 12.94 -28.08 -5.26
C ASP A 179 12.07 -27.03 -5.98
N TYR A 180 10.90 -27.41 -6.51
CA TYR A 180 10.01 -26.48 -7.20
C TYR A 180 9.09 -25.76 -6.19
N PRO A 181 8.88 -24.43 -6.30
CA PRO A 181 9.34 -23.52 -7.36
C PRO A 181 10.70 -22.81 -7.14
N SER A 182 11.42 -23.09 -6.04
CA SER A 182 12.74 -22.49 -5.70
C SER A 182 12.85 -20.97 -5.91
N ALA A 183 11.86 -20.22 -5.41
CA ALA A 183 11.88 -18.76 -5.46
C ALA A 183 12.82 -18.17 -4.39
N SER A 184 13.65 -17.20 -4.77
CA SER A 184 14.47 -16.42 -3.84
C SER A 184 13.65 -15.36 -3.08
N GLU A 185 14.15 -14.89 -1.93
CA GLU A 185 13.45 -13.86 -1.12
C GLU A 185 13.00 -12.62 -1.93
N PRO A 186 13.81 -12.03 -2.84
CA PRO A 186 13.33 -10.91 -3.66
C PRO A 186 12.19 -11.28 -4.62
N GLN A 187 12.17 -12.51 -5.12
CA GLN A 187 11.09 -13.00 -6.00
C GLN A 187 9.81 -13.28 -5.21
N ILE A 188 9.93 -13.73 -3.97
CA ILE A 188 8.80 -13.87 -3.04
C ILE A 188 8.21 -12.49 -2.71
N GLN A 189 9.05 -11.49 -2.48
CA GLN A 189 8.60 -10.11 -2.24
C GLN A 189 7.82 -9.53 -3.44
N VAL A 190 8.21 -9.88 -4.68
CA VAL A 190 7.44 -9.55 -5.88
C VAL A 190 6.03 -10.16 -5.82
N LEU A 191 5.93 -11.45 -5.48
CA LEU A 191 4.65 -12.14 -5.35
C LEU A 191 3.76 -11.48 -4.28
N GLN A 192 4.31 -11.22 -3.10
CA GLN A 192 3.58 -10.55 -2.01
C GLN A 192 3.06 -9.18 -2.46
N THR A 193 3.89 -8.37 -3.11
CA THR A 193 3.49 -7.03 -3.58
C THR A 193 2.35 -7.11 -4.61
N LEU A 194 2.36 -8.10 -5.50
CA LEU A 194 1.28 -8.31 -6.48
C LEU A 194 -0.03 -8.72 -5.81
N ILE A 195 0.02 -9.60 -4.82
CA ILE A 195 -1.15 -10.04 -4.05
C ILE A 195 -1.77 -8.86 -3.31
N GLU A 196 -0.95 -8.08 -2.62
CA GLU A 196 -1.40 -6.89 -1.88
C GLU A 196 -1.97 -5.81 -2.79
N ALA A 197 -1.34 -5.55 -3.94
CA ALA A 197 -1.83 -4.60 -4.93
C ALA A 197 -3.18 -5.05 -5.51
N TRP A 198 -3.31 -6.34 -5.86
CA TRP A 198 -4.58 -6.90 -6.32
C TRP A 198 -5.67 -6.78 -5.24
N ALA A 199 -5.37 -7.20 -4.01
CA ALA A 199 -6.32 -7.16 -2.90
C ALA A 199 -6.78 -5.72 -2.61
N THR A 200 -5.84 -4.77 -2.54
CA THR A 200 -6.16 -3.35 -2.32
C THR A 200 -7.02 -2.77 -3.44
N THR A 201 -6.79 -3.19 -4.69
CA THR A 201 -7.51 -2.65 -5.86
C THR A 201 -8.91 -3.25 -6.00
N TYR A 202 -9.06 -4.55 -5.74
CA TYR A 202 -10.27 -5.29 -6.13
C TYR A 202 -11.05 -5.88 -4.96
N CYS A 203 -10.46 -5.94 -3.77
CA CYS A 203 -11.08 -6.50 -2.57
C CYS A 203 -11.34 -5.38 -1.56
N ALA A 204 -12.39 -4.59 -1.77
CA ALA A 204 -12.82 -3.60 -0.78
C ALA A 204 -13.73 -4.28 0.27
N PRO A 205 -13.24 -4.60 1.49
CA PRO A 205 -14.10 -5.16 2.53
C PRO A 205 -15.14 -4.13 2.96
N VAL A 206 -16.39 -4.57 3.08
CA VAL A 206 -17.52 -3.73 3.53
C VAL A 206 -17.76 -3.81 5.04
N PHE A 207 -16.92 -4.55 5.75
CA PHE A 207 -17.02 -4.79 7.18
C PHE A 207 -15.95 -4.02 7.96
N TYR A 208 -16.17 -3.87 9.26
CA TYR A 208 -15.32 -3.11 10.16
C TYR A 208 -15.12 -3.85 11.49
N GLN A 209 -14.13 -3.41 12.25
CA GLN A 209 -13.93 -3.77 13.64
C GLN A 209 -14.14 -2.54 14.52
N VAL A 210 -14.49 -2.76 15.79
CA VAL A 210 -14.52 -1.69 16.79
C VAL A 210 -13.34 -1.89 17.72
N LEU A 211 -12.54 -0.84 17.88
CA LEU A 211 -11.34 -0.82 18.70
C LEU A 211 -11.51 0.14 19.88
N ASN A 212 -10.64 -0.01 20.87
CA ASN A 212 -10.55 0.88 22.04
C ASN A 212 -11.89 1.05 22.76
N THR A 213 -12.63 -0.04 22.89
CA THR A 213 -13.96 0.00 23.46
C THR A 213 -13.92 0.40 24.93
N GLN A 214 -14.81 1.32 25.32
CA GLN A 214 -14.90 1.84 26.68
C GLN A 214 -16.35 1.94 27.15
N PRO A 215 -16.63 1.61 28.42
CA PRO A 215 -17.94 1.87 29.01
C PRO A 215 -18.14 3.37 29.26
N TYR A 216 -19.39 3.82 29.13
CA TYR A 216 -19.85 5.17 29.38
C TYR A 216 -21.18 5.13 30.13
N THR A 217 -21.26 5.85 31.25
CA THR A 217 -22.49 5.94 32.04
C THR A 217 -23.27 7.18 31.61
N LEU A 218 -24.51 6.97 31.14
CA LEU A 218 -25.37 8.04 30.63
C LEU A 218 -25.68 9.07 31.72
N THR A 219 -25.54 10.34 31.38
CA THR A 219 -25.86 11.45 32.26
C THR A 219 -27.28 11.96 32.06
N ALA A 220 -27.79 12.74 33.02
CA ALA A 220 -29.06 13.45 32.84
C ALA A 220 -29.00 14.57 31.77
N SER A 221 -27.81 14.94 31.28
CA SER A 221 -27.68 15.86 30.13
C SER A 221 -27.95 15.12 28.83
N ASP A 222 -27.33 13.95 28.67
CA ASP A 222 -27.44 13.11 27.46
C ASP A 222 -28.92 12.78 27.17
N ILE A 223 -29.68 12.41 28.20
CA ILE A 223 -31.13 12.13 28.06
C ILE A 223 -31.96 13.38 27.70
N ARG A 224 -31.53 14.57 28.13
CA ARG A 224 -32.26 15.82 27.81
C ARG A 224 -32.01 16.28 26.39
N GLU A 225 -30.85 15.97 25.83
CA GLU A 225 -30.48 16.30 24.44
C GLU A 225 -31.33 15.53 23.43
N VAL A 226 -31.70 14.28 23.73
CA VAL A 226 -32.72 13.50 22.99
C VAL A 226 -34.09 14.19 22.90
N CYS A 227 -34.51 14.89 23.95
CA CYS A 227 -35.91 15.35 24.09
C CYS A 227 -36.22 16.69 23.40
N GLN A 228 -35.29 17.28 22.65
CA GLN A 228 -35.44 18.57 21.94
C GLN A 228 -35.63 18.38 20.43
#